data_AF-D9HQB1-F1
#
_entry.id   AF-D9HQB1-F1
#
_cell.length_a   1.000
_cell.length_b   1.000
_cell.length_c   1.000
_cell.angle_alpha   90.00
_cell.angle_beta   90.00
_cell.angle_gamma   90.00
#
_symmetry.space_group_name_H-M   'P 1'
#
loop_
_entity.id
_entity.type
_entity.pdbx_description
1 polymer ?
#
loop_
_entity_poly.entity_id
_entity_poly.type
_entity_poly.pdbx_seq_one_letter_code
_entity_poly.pdbx_strand_id
1 'polypeptide(L)'
;MRVLGLLTLFICVVSLSARDTLRTKYIYEFGFDQGVVAFAQSGRIGLFEKSVTIPVVVPICSRLTFVRVEVNDFISKPKVKFNQRLSSVIINFNTWQYSVSSYVVVAKAIPYDNSCDEKQRYSESPIMYRPY
;
A
#
# COMPACT_ATOMS: atom_id res chain seq x y z
N MET A 1 49.74 -18.71 -3.49
CA MET A 1 48.96 -18.09 -2.39
C MET A 1 48.26 -16.76 -2.77
N ARG A 2 48.71 -16.00 -3.77
CA ARG A 2 48.09 -14.70 -4.14
C ARG A 2 46.73 -14.80 -4.84
N VAL A 3 46.49 -15.86 -5.61
CA VAL A 3 45.25 -16.05 -6.41
C VAL A 3 44.03 -16.36 -5.53
N LEU A 4 44.23 -17.09 -4.42
CA LEU A 4 43.14 -17.43 -3.50
C LEU A 4 42.57 -16.19 -2.79
N GLY A 5 43.45 -15.25 -2.41
CA GLY A 5 43.07 -13.99 -1.77
C GLY A 5 42.27 -13.07 -2.69
N LEU A 6 42.62 -13.04 -3.98
CA LEU A 6 41.88 -12.31 -5.02
C LEU A 6 40.47 -12.88 -5.23
N LEU A 7 40.33 -14.20 -5.27
CA LEU A 7 39.04 -14.88 -5.38
C LEU A 7 38.13 -14.61 -4.18
N THR A 8 38.66 -14.68 -2.95
CA THR A 8 37.87 -14.37 -1.75
C THR A 8 37.40 -12.92 -1.71
N LEU A 9 38.26 -11.98 -2.14
CA LEU A 9 37.93 -10.55 -2.15
C LEU A 9 36.86 -10.24 -3.20
N PHE A 10 36.93 -10.90 -4.36
CA PHE A 10 35.90 -10.80 -5.40
C PHE A 10 34.54 -11.34 -4.93
N ILE A 11 34.52 -12.49 -4.24
CA ILE A 11 33.29 -13.07 -3.67
C ILE A 11 32.70 -12.13 -2.60
N CYS A 12 33.52 -11.55 -1.72
CA CYS A 12 33.06 -10.59 -0.72
C CYS A 12 32.46 -9.31 -1.34
N VAL A 13 33.08 -8.77 -2.39
CA VAL A 13 32.58 -7.56 -3.09
C VAL A 13 31.27 -7.83 -3.82
N VAL A 14 31.14 -8.98 -4.49
CA VAL A 14 29.88 -9.40 -5.14
C VAL A 14 28.78 -9.66 -4.10
N SER A 15 29.12 -10.24 -2.95
CA SER A 15 28.16 -10.49 -1.86
C SER A 15 27.69 -9.20 -1.17
N LEU A 16 28.55 -8.18 -1.10
CA LEU A 16 28.19 -6.87 -0.54
C LEU A 16 27.31 -6.06 -1.51
N SER A 17 27.58 -6.17 -2.82
CA SER A 17 26.82 -5.55 -3.90
C SER A 17 25.43 -6.17 -4.10
N ALA A 18 25.28 -7.48 -3.88
CA ALA A 18 24.00 -8.19 -4.01
C ALA A 18 22.96 -7.85 -2.91
N ARG A 19 23.32 -7.05 -1.90
CA ARG A 19 22.39 -6.65 -0.83
C ARG A 19 21.38 -5.58 -1.28
N ASP A 20 21.71 -4.82 -2.33
CA ASP A 20 20.75 -3.93 -3.00
C ASP A 20 19.95 -4.73 -4.04
N THR A 21 19.24 -5.76 -3.58
CA THR A 21 18.18 -6.38 -4.37
C THR A 21 17.20 -5.28 -4.79
N LEU A 22 17.03 -5.11 -6.11
CA LEU A 22 16.12 -4.18 -6.80
C LEU A 22 14.70 -4.23 -6.21
N ARG A 23 14.49 -3.54 -5.09
CA ARG A 23 13.19 -3.46 -4.43
C ARG A 23 12.46 -2.29 -5.07
N THR A 24 11.56 -2.60 -5.98
CA THR A 24 10.83 -1.58 -6.71
C THR A 24 9.64 -1.15 -5.86
N LYS A 25 9.58 0.14 -5.54
CA LYS A 25 8.47 0.74 -4.82
C LYS A 25 7.47 1.32 -5.81
N TYR A 26 6.23 0.83 -5.77
CA TYR A 26 5.12 1.35 -6.55
C TYR A 26 4.19 2.14 -5.65
N ILE A 27 3.86 3.36 -6.06
CA ILE A 27 2.97 4.26 -5.32
C ILE A 27 1.70 4.45 -6.16
N TYR A 28 0.56 4.32 -5.51
CA TYR A 28 -0.77 4.54 -6.08
C TYR A 28 -1.52 5.52 -5.20
N GLU A 29 -2.11 6.52 -5.82
CA GLU A 29 -2.83 7.59 -5.12
C GLU A 29 -4.23 7.69 -5.70
N PHE A 30 -5.21 7.81 -4.80
CA PHE A 30 -6.62 7.94 -5.14
C PHE A 30 -7.21 9.13 -4.39
N GLY A 31 -7.97 9.97 -5.10
CA GLY A 31 -8.60 11.16 -4.53
C GLY A 31 -7.67 12.36 -4.47
N PHE A 32 -7.90 13.24 -3.49
CA PHE A 32 -7.19 14.51 -3.32
C PHE A 32 -6.50 14.53 -1.96
N ASP A 33 -5.20 14.85 -1.96
CA ASP A 33 -4.41 14.92 -0.73
C ASP A 33 -4.83 16.14 0.12
N GLN A 34 -5.84 15.93 0.97
CA GLN A 34 -6.40 16.92 1.87
C GLN A 34 -6.74 16.30 3.22
N GLY A 35 -6.67 17.08 4.29
CA GLY A 35 -7.02 16.63 5.64
C GLY A 35 -5.89 15.91 6.38
N VAL A 36 -6.26 15.14 7.40
CA VAL A 36 -5.33 14.48 8.33
C VAL A 36 -5.32 12.97 8.10
N VAL A 37 -4.19 12.33 8.43
CA VAL A 37 -4.09 10.86 8.35
C VAL A 37 -5.06 10.24 9.35
N ALA A 38 -6.04 9.53 8.81
CA ALA A 38 -7.12 8.90 9.56
C ALA A 38 -6.95 7.38 9.65
N PHE A 39 -6.18 6.80 8.73
CA PHE A 39 -5.92 5.37 8.67
C PHE A 39 -4.50 5.13 8.18
N ALA A 40 -3.79 4.21 8.84
CA ALA A 40 -2.50 3.74 8.39
C ALA A 40 -2.38 2.26 8.73
N GLN A 41 -2.19 1.43 7.72
CA GLN A 41 -1.96 0.00 7.88
C GLN A 41 -0.82 -0.44 7.00
N SER A 42 0.04 -1.31 7.55
CA SER A 42 1.07 -1.99 6.77
C SER A 42 0.90 -3.50 6.91
N GLY A 43 1.36 -4.23 5.90
CA GLY A 43 1.26 -5.67 5.88
C GLY A 43 2.25 -6.31 4.92
N ARG A 44 2.31 -7.63 5.00
CA ARG A 44 3.11 -8.48 4.12
C ARG A 44 2.18 -9.33 3.29
N ILE A 45 2.63 -9.67 2.09
CA ILE A 45 1.92 -10.50 1.14
C ILE A 45 2.79 -11.72 0.90
N GLY A 46 2.24 -12.88 1.20
CA GLY A 46 2.92 -14.15 1.06
C GLY A 46 3.14 -14.54 -0.41
N LEU A 47 4.02 -15.51 -0.65
CA LEU A 47 4.40 -15.98 -1.99
C LEU A 47 3.22 -16.46 -2.86
N PHE A 48 2.15 -16.94 -2.22
CA PHE A 48 0.96 -17.49 -2.89
C PHE A 48 -0.24 -16.55 -2.85
N GLU A 49 -0.15 -15.43 -2.13
CA GLU A 49 -1.25 -14.47 -2.00
C GLU A 49 -1.29 -13.56 -3.22
N LYS A 50 -2.16 -13.90 -4.18
CA LYS A 50 -2.28 -13.15 -5.44
C LYS A 50 -3.19 -11.92 -5.34
N SER A 51 -4.02 -11.84 -4.31
CA SER A 51 -4.94 -10.74 -4.08
C SER A 51 -5.05 -10.46 -2.58
N VAL A 52 -4.96 -9.19 -2.22
CA VAL A 52 -5.14 -8.72 -0.85
C VAL A 52 -6.16 -7.59 -0.86
N THR A 53 -7.18 -7.73 -0.02
CA THR A 53 -8.20 -6.71 0.20
C THR A 53 -8.02 -6.10 1.58
N ILE A 54 -7.83 -4.79 1.62
CA ILE A 54 -7.57 -4.03 2.85
C ILE A 54 -8.76 -3.08 3.06
N PRO A 55 -9.61 -3.29 4.08
CA PRO A 55 -10.68 -2.37 4.39
C PRO A 55 -10.09 -1.07 4.98
N VAL A 56 -10.46 0.07 4.39
CA VAL A 56 -10.05 1.39 4.87
C VAL A 56 -11.13 1.90 5.81
N VAL A 57 -10.80 1.95 7.10
CA VAL A 57 -11.70 2.43 8.15
C VAL A 57 -11.27 3.83 8.54
N VAL A 58 -12.20 4.78 8.48
CA VAL A 58 -11.96 6.17 8.91
C VAL A 58 -12.87 6.51 10.10
N PRO A 59 -12.49 7.48 10.94
CA PRO A 59 -13.32 7.91 12.07
C PRO A 59 -14.74 8.29 11.65
N ILE A 60 -15.68 8.09 12.58
CA ILE A 60 -17.05 8.57 12.42
C ILE A 60 -17.01 10.09 12.19
N CYS A 61 -17.93 10.62 11.39
CA CYS A 61 -17.99 12.04 11.07
C CYS A 61 -16.79 12.58 10.31
N SER A 62 -16.11 11.71 9.55
CA SER A 62 -15.07 12.10 8.61
C SER A 62 -15.36 11.63 7.18
N ARG A 63 -14.94 12.42 6.19
CA ARG A 63 -14.95 12.06 4.76
C ARG A 63 -13.56 11.64 4.34
N LEU A 64 -13.45 10.46 3.74
CA LEU A 64 -12.20 10.01 3.14
C LEU A 64 -11.86 10.90 1.93
N THR A 65 -10.70 11.52 1.92
CA THR A 65 -10.26 12.43 0.85
C THR A 65 -9.18 11.81 -0.03
N PHE A 66 -8.29 11.05 0.60
CA PHE A 66 -7.08 10.54 -0.02
C PHE A 66 -6.81 9.10 0.41
N VAL A 67 -6.37 8.28 -0.52
CA VAL A 67 -5.81 6.95 -0.23
C VAL A 67 -4.50 6.81 -1.00
N ARG A 68 -3.41 6.62 -0.28
CA ARG A 68 -2.10 6.28 -0.82
C ARG A 68 -1.77 4.84 -0.49
N VAL A 69 -1.38 4.09 -1.50
CA VAL A 69 -0.97 2.70 -1.38
C VAL A 69 0.43 2.59 -1.91
N GLU A 70 1.33 2.17 -1.03
CA GLU A 70 2.71 1.85 -1.37
C GLU A 70 2.86 0.35 -1.40
N VAL A 71 3.39 -0.21 -2.48
CA VAL A 71 3.71 -1.63 -2.58
C VAL A 71 5.18 -1.76 -2.92
N ASN A 72 5.92 -2.41 -2.03
CA ASN A 72 7.30 -2.81 -2.29
C ASN A 72 7.26 -4.22 -2.87
N ASP A 73 7.65 -4.33 -4.14
CA ASP A 73 7.68 -5.59 -4.87
C ASP A 73 8.98 -5.73 -5.65
N PHE A 74 9.35 -6.98 -5.94
CA PHE A 74 10.63 -7.36 -6.51
C PHE A 74 10.55 -7.68 -8.00
N ILE A 75 9.37 -8.01 -8.55
CA ILE A 75 9.28 -8.61 -9.88
C ILE A 75 8.39 -7.82 -10.82
N SER A 76 7.15 -7.51 -10.42
CA SER A 76 6.19 -6.90 -11.34
C SER A 76 5.31 -5.86 -10.67
N LYS A 77 4.84 -4.90 -11.47
CA LYS A 77 3.97 -3.84 -11.01
C LYS A 77 2.58 -4.41 -10.67
N PRO A 78 2.13 -4.37 -9.41
CA PRO A 78 0.81 -4.86 -9.03
C PRO A 78 -0.29 -3.94 -9.54
N LYS A 79 -1.48 -4.49 -9.76
CA LYS A 79 -2.68 -3.70 -10.04
C LYS A 79 -3.36 -3.34 -8.73
N VAL A 80 -3.33 -2.06 -8.37
CA VAL A 80 -4.02 -1.55 -7.18
C VAL A 80 -5.28 -0.82 -7.61
N LYS A 81 -6.39 -1.11 -6.94
CA LYS A 81 -7.67 -0.40 -7.13
C LYS A 81 -8.26 -0.04 -5.78
N PHE A 82 -8.94 1.10 -5.73
CA PHE A 82 -9.77 1.48 -4.59
C PHE A 82 -11.25 1.24 -4.91
N ASN A 83 -11.90 0.37 -4.15
CA ASN A 83 -13.33 0.13 -4.24
C ASN A 83 -14.07 1.13 -3.33
N GLN A 84 -14.64 2.18 -3.92
CA GLN A 84 -15.38 3.21 -3.19
C GLN A 84 -16.63 2.69 -2.48
N ARG A 85 -17.28 1.63 -3.00
CA ARG A 85 -18.52 1.09 -2.40
C ARG A 85 -18.27 0.30 -1.12
N LEU A 86 -17.14 -0.41 -1.08
CA LEU A 86 -16.72 -1.20 0.10
C LEU A 86 -15.68 -0.47 0.95
N SER A 87 -15.23 0.69 0.49
CA SER A 87 -14.12 1.46 1.05
C SER A 87 -12.89 0.59 1.30
N SER A 88 -12.50 -0.20 0.29
CA SER A 88 -11.39 -1.15 0.41
C SER A 88 -10.36 -0.95 -0.70
N VAL A 89 -9.09 -1.08 -0.35
CA VAL A 89 -7.99 -1.18 -1.30
C VAL A 89 -7.84 -2.63 -1.70
N ILE A 90 -7.77 -2.90 -3.01
CA ILE A 90 -7.55 -4.23 -3.57
C ILE A 90 -6.23 -4.20 -4.33
N ILE A 91 -5.28 -5.00 -3.87
CA ILE A 91 -3.96 -5.18 -4.49
C ILE A 91 -3.96 -6.54 -5.18
N ASN A 92 -3.80 -6.57 -6.50
CA ASN A 92 -3.76 -7.79 -7.31
C ASN A 92 -2.39 -7.95 -7.97
N PHE A 93 -1.78 -9.11 -7.78
CA PHE A 93 -0.56 -9.53 -8.47
C PHE A 93 -0.88 -10.37 -9.69
N ASN A 94 0.07 -10.45 -10.63
CA ASN A 94 -0.07 -11.37 -11.75
C ASN A 94 -0.01 -12.82 -11.25
N THR A 95 -0.75 -13.72 -11.89
CA THR A 95 -0.83 -15.15 -11.53
C THR A 95 0.54 -15.82 -11.45
N TRP A 96 1.44 -15.48 -12.37
CA TRP A 96 2.79 -16.04 -12.47
C TRP A 96 3.81 -15.38 -11.53
N GLN A 97 3.44 -14.34 -10.81
CA GLN A 97 4.36 -13.62 -9.93
C GLN A 97 4.44 -14.29 -8.56
N TYR A 98 5.58 -14.89 -8.23
CA TYR A 98 5.86 -15.47 -6.92
C TYR A 98 6.92 -14.61 -6.22
N SER A 99 6.47 -13.61 -5.45
CA SER A 99 7.35 -12.74 -4.66
C SER A 99 6.74 -12.46 -3.29
N VAL A 100 7.60 -12.27 -2.28
CA VAL A 100 7.18 -11.71 -1.00
C VAL A 100 7.15 -10.20 -1.14
N SER A 101 5.96 -9.63 -1.00
CA SER A 101 5.75 -8.19 -1.12
C SER A 101 5.33 -7.60 0.22
N SER A 102 5.49 -6.30 0.38
CA SER A 102 4.98 -5.58 1.55
C SER A 102 4.22 -4.36 1.08
N TYR A 103 3.15 -4.01 1.78
CA TYR A 103 2.35 -2.83 1.46
C TYR A 103 2.21 -1.90 2.66
N VAL A 104 1.98 -0.63 2.35
CA VAL A 104 1.56 0.40 3.29
C VAL A 104 0.39 1.14 2.67
N VAL A 105 -0.75 1.13 3.35
CA VAL A 105 -1.93 1.92 2.99
C VAL A 105 -2.05 3.06 3.99
N VAL A 106 -2.09 4.29 3.49
CA VAL A 106 -2.34 5.49 4.27
C VAL A 106 -3.56 6.18 3.69
N ALA A 107 -4.53 6.51 4.54
CA ALA A 107 -5.74 7.20 4.14
C ALA A 107 -5.87 8.50 4.95
N LYS A 108 -6.26 9.58 4.26
CA LYS A 108 -6.56 10.87 4.89
C LYS A 108 -8.04 11.16 4.83
N ALA A 109 -8.52 11.85 5.86
CA ALA A 109 -9.90 12.27 5.95
C ALA A 109 -10.00 13.70 6.51
N ILE A 110 -11.11 14.37 6.18
CA ILE A 110 -11.51 15.65 6.77
C ILE A 110 -12.77 15.44 7.63
N PRO A 111 -12.93 16.18 8.73
CA PRO A 111 -14.18 16.19 9.46
C PRO A 111 -15.32 16.73 8.58
N TYR A 112 -16.54 16.29 8.85
CA TYR A 112 -17.73 16.92 8.29
C TYR A 112 -17.98 18.27 8.98
N ASP A 113 -18.24 19.34 8.21
CA ASP A 113 -18.51 20.69 8.76
C ASP A 113 -19.87 20.80 9.47
N ASN A 114 -20.83 19.91 9.17
CA ASN A 114 -22.20 19.99 9.70
C ASN A 114 -22.54 18.76 10.55
N SER A 115 -23.37 18.99 11.57
CA SER A 115 -23.88 18.03 12.57
C SER A 115 -23.99 16.61 12.03
N CYS A 116 -23.03 15.79 12.43
CA CYS A 116 -22.96 14.40 12.03
C CYS A 116 -23.92 13.59 12.90
N ASP A 117 -25.05 13.17 12.33
CA ASP A 117 -25.95 12.24 12.99
C ASP A 117 -25.32 10.83 13.00
N GLU A 118 -24.72 10.46 14.13
CA GLU A 118 -24.06 9.16 14.35
C GLU A 118 -24.94 7.96 14.00
N LYS A 119 -26.27 8.10 14.08
CA LYS A 119 -27.24 7.02 13.85
C LYS A 119 -27.38 6.58 12.39
N GLN A 120 -27.02 7.41 11.41
CA GLN A 120 -27.19 7.05 9.98
C GLN A 120 -25.99 6.31 9.38
N ARG A 121 -24.80 6.35 10.01
CA ARG A 121 -23.55 5.96 9.34
C ARG A 121 -23.04 4.55 9.62
N TYR A 122 -23.56 3.85 10.63
CA TYR A 122 -23.16 2.46 10.88
C TYR A 122 -23.54 1.49 9.74
N SER A 123 -24.38 1.91 8.77
CA SER A 123 -24.73 1.10 7.60
C SER A 123 -24.04 1.51 6.29
N GLU A 124 -23.22 2.58 6.27
CA GLU A 124 -22.69 3.14 5.01
C GLU A 124 -21.17 3.22 5.00
N SER A 125 -20.56 2.66 3.95
CA SER A 125 -19.11 2.69 3.73
C SER A 125 -18.59 4.12 3.55
N PRO A 126 -17.35 4.45 4.00
CA PRO A 126 -16.78 5.79 3.84
C PRO A 126 -16.75 6.27 2.39
N ILE A 127 -17.50 7.34 2.11
CA ILE A 127 -17.61 7.95 0.78
C ILE A 127 -16.39 8.84 0.53
N MET A 128 -15.75 8.64 -0.64
CA MET A 128 -14.63 9.47 -1.07
C MET A 128 -15.11 10.88 -1.45
N TYR A 129 -14.46 11.91 -0.89
CA TYR A 129 -14.71 13.31 -1.18
C TYR A 129 -14.46 13.60 -2.67
N ARG A 130 -15.39 14.33 -3.30
CA ARG A 130 -15.26 14.85 -4.66
C ARG A 130 -15.37 16.38 -4.60
N PRO A 131 -14.31 17.13 -4.93
CA PRO A 131 -14.44 18.56 -5.15
C PRO A 131 -15.28 18.80 -6.41
N TYR A 132 -16.23 19.73 -6.33
CA TYR A 132 -16.98 20.26 -7.47
C TYR A 132 -16.19 21.39 -8.13
#